data_AF-Q8JI25-F1
#
_entry.id   AF-Q8JI25-F1
#
_cell.length_a   1.000
_cell.length_b   1.000
_cell.length_c   1.000
_cell.angle_alpha   90.00
_cell.angle_beta   90.00
_cell.angle_gamma   90.00
#
_symmetry.space_group_name_H-M   'P 1'
#
loop_
_entity.id
_entity.type
_entity.pdbx_description
1 polymer ?
#
loop_
_entity_poly.entity_id
_entity_poly.type
_entity_poly.pdbx_seq_one_letter_code
_entity_poly.pdbx_strand_id
1 'polypeptide(L)'
;FSSYGYPKEEIIYQWKRSSVEVGDIRSWRLYQFSFVGLRNTTEEVKTTSGDYVVMTVYFDLARRMGYFTIQTYIPCTLIVVLSWVSFWINKDAVPARTSLGITTVLTMTTLSTIRRKSLPKVSYVT
;
A
#
# COMPACT_ATOMS: atom_id res chain seq x y z
N PHE A 1 5.40 20.83 -10.98
CA PHE A 1 6.11 21.28 -12.19
C PHE A 1 6.23 22.79 -12.14
N SER A 2 7.38 23.32 -12.53
CA SER A 2 7.67 24.75 -12.56
C SER A 2 8.64 25.05 -13.70
N SER A 3 8.78 26.34 -14.01
CA SER A 3 9.81 26.81 -14.92
C SER A 3 11.18 26.60 -14.29
N TYR A 4 12.19 26.27 -15.09
CA TYR A 4 13.56 26.05 -14.63
C TYR A 4 14.35 27.35 -14.49
N GLY A 5 14.13 28.32 -15.38
CA GLY A 5 14.92 29.57 -15.46
C GLY A 5 14.11 30.84 -15.28
N TYR A 6 12.80 30.78 -15.45
CA TYR A 6 11.94 31.97 -15.41
C TYR A 6 11.24 32.07 -14.05
N PRO A 7 11.53 33.11 -13.25
CA PRO A 7 10.85 33.35 -11.99
C PRO A 7 9.43 33.87 -12.22
N LYS A 8 8.68 34.02 -11.12
CA LYS A 8 7.26 34.41 -11.11
C LYS A 8 7.00 35.72 -11.85
N GLU A 9 7.96 36.65 -11.81
CA GLU A 9 7.86 37.96 -12.47
C GLU A 9 7.82 37.84 -14.00
N GLU A 10 8.37 36.74 -14.56
CA GLU A 10 8.41 36.49 -16.00
C GLU A 10 7.33 35.51 -16.45
N ILE A 11 7.10 34.42 -15.70
CA ILE A 11 6.13 33.38 -16.07
C ILE A 11 5.27 32.97 -14.88
N ILE A 12 3.95 33.05 -15.07
CA ILE A 12 2.94 32.56 -14.13
C ILE A 12 2.15 31.45 -14.79
N TYR A 13 2.16 30.27 -14.18
CA TYR A 13 1.33 29.15 -14.64
C TYR A 13 -0.05 29.16 -13.98
N GLN A 14 -1.08 28.80 -14.75
CA GLN A 14 -2.46 28.73 -14.27
C GLN A 14 -3.15 27.47 -14.80
N TRP A 15 -3.98 26.85 -13.95
CA TRP A 15 -4.81 25.72 -14.33
C TRP A 15 -5.95 26.15 -15.26
N LYS A 16 -6.16 25.40 -16.33
CA LYS A 16 -7.36 25.53 -17.17
C LYS A 16 -8.57 24.90 -16.46
N ARG A 17 -9.81 25.30 -16.80
CA ARG A 17 -11.06 24.77 -16.21
C ARG A 17 -11.14 23.23 -16.24
N SER A 18 -10.69 22.61 -17.33
CA SER A 18 -10.42 21.16 -17.38
C SER A 18 -8.92 20.97 -17.19
N SER A 19 -8.50 20.97 -15.92
CA SER A 19 -7.08 21.06 -15.56
C SER A 19 -6.32 19.75 -15.79
N VAL A 20 -6.99 18.63 -15.53
CA VAL A 20 -6.44 17.30 -15.69
C VAL A 20 -7.60 16.37 -16.05
N GLU A 21 -7.60 15.90 -17.29
CA GLU A 21 -8.57 14.91 -17.75
C GLU A 21 -8.03 13.52 -17.44
N VAL A 22 -8.79 12.81 -16.61
CA VAL A 22 -8.50 11.41 -16.29
C VAL A 22 -9.19 10.57 -17.35
N GLY A 23 -8.40 9.83 -18.15
CA GLY A 23 -8.92 8.85 -19.10
C GLY A 23 -9.55 7.64 -18.40
N ASP A 24 -9.77 6.54 -19.12
CA ASP A 24 -10.36 5.34 -18.51
C ASP A 24 -9.46 4.76 -17.41
N ILE A 25 -9.88 4.95 -16.16
CA ILE A 25 -9.22 4.51 -14.93
C ILE A 25 -9.03 2.98 -14.92
N ARG A 26 -9.84 2.23 -15.67
CA ARG A 26 -9.74 0.75 -15.77
C ARG A 26 -8.56 0.27 -16.61
N SER A 27 -8.00 1.12 -17.48
CA SER A 27 -6.82 0.79 -18.28
C SER A 27 -5.51 0.93 -17.50
N TRP A 28 -5.57 1.52 -16.30
CA TRP A 28 -4.38 1.79 -15.51
C TRP A 28 -3.84 0.52 -14.85
N ARG A 29 -2.53 0.33 -14.91
CA ARG A 29 -1.81 -0.83 -14.33
C ARG A 29 -1.64 -0.72 -12.81
N LEU A 30 -2.71 -0.35 -12.10
CA LEU A 30 -2.75 -0.23 -10.64
C LEU A 30 -3.18 -1.56 -10.01
N TYR A 31 -2.22 -2.46 -9.80
CA TYR A 31 -2.49 -3.81 -9.27
C TYR A 31 -2.84 -3.83 -7.77
N GLN A 32 -2.16 -3.02 -6.97
CA GLN A 32 -2.30 -2.99 -5.50
C GLN A 32 -3.05 -1.76 -4.98
N PHE A 33 -3.35 -0.81 -5.86
CA PHE A 33 -3.95 0.46 -5.52
C PHE A 33 -5.21 0.70 -6.36
N SER A 34 -6.15 1.44 -5.80
CA SER A 34 -7.31 1.96 -6.51
C SER A 34 -7.17 3.47 -6.54
N PHE A 35 -7.41 4.04 -7.71
CA PHE A 35 -7.55 5.49 -7.83
C PHE A 35 -8.82 5.94 -7.09
N VAL A 36 -8.68 6.93 -6.21
CA VAL A 36 -9.76 7.46 -5.37
C VAL A 36 -10.11 8.88 -5.77
N GLY A 37 -9.10 9.70 -6.09
CA GLY A 37 -9.32 11.11 -6.35
C GLY A 37 -8.10 11.79 -6.96
N LEU A 38 -8.34 13.00 -7.45
CA LEU A 38 -7.34 13.86 -8.03
C LEU A 38 -7.47 15.25 -7.43
N ARG A 39 -6.34 15.86 -7.05
CA ARG A 39 -6.32 17.23 -6.57
C ARG A 39 -5.19 17.99 -7.26
N ASN A 40 -5.47 19.22 -7.67
CA ASN A 40 -4.47 20.13 -8.19
C ASN A 40 -4.20 21.24 -7.16
N THR A 41 -2.97 21.70 -7.10
CA THR A 41 -2.58 22.88 -6.31
C THR A 41 -1.60 23.71 -7.10
N THR A 42 -1.48 24.98 -6.72
CA THR A 42 -0.45 25.89 -7.20
C THR A 42 0.21 26.50 -5.98
N GLU A 43 1.52 26.37 -5.89
CA GLU A 43 2.33 26.81 -4.76
C GLU A 43 3.47 27.70 -5.26
N GLU A 44 3.89 28.65 -4.43
CA GLU A 44 5.04 29.51 -4.72
C GLU A 44 6.22 29.05 -3.88
N VAL A 45 7.30 28.63 -4.56
CA VAL A 45 8.50 28.12 -3.90
C VAL A 45 9.62 29.11 -4.10
N LYS A 46 10.21 29.56 -2.99
CA LYS A 46 11.40 30.40 -2.99
C LYS A 46 12.65 29.54 -3.13
N THR A 47 13.47 29.86 -4.11
CA THR A 47 14.77 29.21 -4.34
C THR A 47 15.89 30.25 -4.30
N THR A 48 17.14 29.82 -4.30
CA THR A 48 18.30 30.73 -4.37
C THR A 48 18.29 31.63 -5.62
N SER A 49 17.64 31.19 -6.70
CA SER A 49 17.58 31.90 -7.99
C SER A 49 16.37 32.82 -8.12
N GLY A 50 15.40 32.77 -7.21
CA GLY A 50 14.16 33.55 -7.26
C GLY A 50 12.93 32.80 -6.77
N ASP A 51 11.77 33.46 -6.87
CA ASP A 51 10.46 32.90 -6.52
C ASP A 51 9.84 32.24 -7.75
N TYR A 52 9.46 30.97 -7.66
CA TYR A 52 8.92 30.19 -8.79
C TYR A 52 7.51 29.69 -8.50
N VAL A 53 6.63 29.78 -9.50
CA VAL A 53 5.30 29.18 -9.46
C VAL A 53 5.40 27.69 -9.79
N VAL A 54 5.01 26.85 -8.84
CA VAL A 54 5.01 25.39 -8.95
C VAL A 54 3.57 24.89 -8.97
N MET A 55 3.19 24.19 -10.02
CA MET A 55 1.90 23.49 -10.12
C MET A 55 2.07 22.03 -9.74
N THR A 56 1.27 21.53 -8.81
CA THR A 56 1.38 20.16 -8.32
C THR A 56 0.05 19.43 -8.51
N VAL A 57 0.13 18.18 -8.96
CA VAL A 57 -1.02 17.27 -9.07
C VAL A 57 -0.82 16.15 -8.08
N TYR A 58 -1.80 15.98 -7.19
CA TYR A 58 -1.88 14.89 -6.24
C TYR A 58 -2.84 13.83 -6.77
N PHE A 59 -2.38 12.58 -6.74
CA PHE A 59 -3.18 11.41 -7.05
C PHE A 59 -3.47 10.67 -5.74
N ASP A 60 -4.73 10.65 -5.34
CA ASP A 60 -5.16 9.92 -4.16
C ASP A 60 -5.35 8.44 -4.54
N LEU A 61 -4.50 7.59 -3.97
CA LEU A 61 -4.47 6.15 -4.22
C LEU A 61 -4.76 5.39 -2.92
N ALA A 62 -5.86 4.63 -2.89
CA ALA A 62 -6.16 3.73 -1.78
C ALA A 62 -5.61 2.34 -2.05
N ARG A 63 -5.12 1.65 -1.03
CA ARG A 63 -4.66 0.26 -1.16
C ARG A 63 -5.85 -0.69 -1.31
N ARG A 64 -5.79 -1.61 -2.29
CA ARG A 64 -6.74 -2.71 -2.42
C ARG A 64 -6.37 -3.83 -1.45
N MET A 65 -7.13 -3.95 -0.36
CA MET A 65 -6.86 -4.94 0.70
C MET A 65 -7.26 -6.38 0.36
N GLY A 66 -8.01 -6.61 -0.74
CA GLY A 66 -8.60 -7.92 -1.04
C GLY A 66 -7.61 -9.08 -1.12
N TYR A 67 -6.43 -8.86 -1.72
CA TYR A 67 -5.38 -9.89 -1.80
C TYR A 67 -4.78 -10.21 -0.41
N PHE A 68 -4.58 -9.19 0.41
CA PHE A 68 -4.00 -9.34 1.74
C PHE A 68 -4.96 -10.05 2.71
N THR A 69 -6.26 -9.78 2.60
CA THR A 69 -7.29 -10.48 3.38
C THR A 69 -7.29 -11.98 3.10
N ILE A 70 -7.31 -12.37 1.82
CA ILE A 70 -7.36 -13.80 1.46
C ILE A 70 -6.04 -14.50 1.79
N GLN A 71 -4.91 -13.89 1.48
CA GLN A 71 -3.62 -14.56 1.61
C GLN A 71 -3.09 -14.54 3.04
N THR A 72 -3.42 -13.54 3.86
CA THR A 72 -2.89 -13.43 5.24
C THR A 72 -3.94 -13.65 6.31
N TYR A 73 -5.09 -12.96 6.24
CA TYR A 73 -6.10 -13.04 7.31
C TYR A 73 -6.79 -14.41 7.38
N ILE A 74 -7.16 -14.99 6.23
CA ILE A 74 -7.78 -16.33 6.20
C ILE A 74 -6.86 -17.41 6.78
N PRO A 75 -5.60 -17.59 6.35
CA PRO A 75 -4.75 -18.61 6.94
C PRO A 75 -4.43 -18.34 8.41
N CYS A 76 -4.25 -17.08 8.84
CA CYS A 76 -4.05 -16.78 10.26
C CYS A 76 -5.26 -17.15 11.12
N THR A 77 -6.48 -16.85 10.67
CA THR A 77 -7.70 -17.22 11.42
C THR A 77 -7.91 -18.73 11.45
N LEU A 78 -7.68 -19.44 10.33
CA LEU A 78 -7.71 -20.90 10.28
C LEU A 78 -6.69 -21.54 11.23
N ILE A 79 -5.48 -20.98 11.29
CA ILE A 79 -4.43 -21.41 12.21
C ILE A 79 -4.88 -21.26 13.68
N VAL A 80 -5.47 -20.13 14.04
CA VAL A 80 -5.97 -19.90 15.41
C VAL A 80 -7.06 -20.91 15.76
N VAL A 81 -8.01 -21.14 14.84
CA VAL A 81 -9.09 -22.12 15.04
C VAL A 81 -8.52 -23.55 15.16
N LEU A 82 -7.56 -23.93 14.32
CA LEU A 82 -6.89 -25.25 14.40
C LEU A 82 -6.13 -25.44 15.72
N SER A 83 -5.55 -24.38 16.28
CA SER A 83 -4.94 -24.44 17.62
C SER A 83 -5.99 -24.77 18.70
N TRP A 84 -7.22 -24.28 18.55
CA TRP A 84 -8.32 -24.57 19.49
C TRP A 84 -8.86 -25.99 19.34
N VAL A 85 -8.86 -26.54 18.12
CA VAL A 85 -9.26 -27.93 17.87
C VAL A 85 -8.35 -28.92 18.60
N SER A 86 -7.09 -28.56 18.86
CA SER A 86 -6.17 -29.41 19.64
C SER A 86 -6.61 -29.64 21.10
N PHE A 87 -7.46 -28.77 21.67
CA PHE A 87 -8.05 -28.95 23.00
C PHE A 87 -9.13 -30.04 23.03
N TRP A 88 -9.75 -30.35 21.89
CA TRP A 88 -10.82 -31.36 21.78
C TRP A 88 -10.29 -32.78 21.51
N ILE A 89 -9.03 -32.92 21.07
CA ILE A 89 -8.41 -34.22 20.85
C ILE A 89 -8.08 -34.88 22.20
N ASN A 90 -8.14 -36.21 22.27
CA ASN A 90 -7.79 -36.99 23.47
C ASN A 90 -6.27 -36.91 23.76
N LYS A 91 -5.86 -36.95 25.04
CA LYS A 91 -4.46 -36.69 25.46
C LYS A 91 -3.43 -37.68 24.87
N ASP A 92 -3.87 -38.84 24.44
CA ASP A 92 -2.98 -39.94 24.03
C ASP A 92 -2.47 -39.81 22.57
N ALA A 93 -3.05 -38.90 21.78
CA ALA A 93 -2.59 -38.59 20.41
C ALA A 93 -1.58 -37.42 20.37
N VAL A 94 -0.52 -37.49 21.18
CA VAL A 94 0.56 -36.48 21.27
C VAL A 94 1.25 -36.17 19.93
N PRO A 95 1.67 -37.14 19.09
CA PRO A 95 2.42 -36.84 17.87
C PRO A 95 1.62 -36.04 16.82
N ALA A 96 0.30 -36.18 16.81
CA ALA A 96 -0.58 -35.42 15.91
C ALA A 96 -0.69 -33.94 16.34
N ARG A 97 -0.66 -33.63 17.64
CA ARG A 97 -0.71 -32.25 18.13
C ARG A 97 0.59 -31.51 17.83
N THR A 98 1.73 -32.17 18.04
CA THR A 98 3.05 -31.56 17.83
C THR A 98 3.30 -31.27 16.36
N SER A 99 2.92 -32.18 15.45
CA SER A 99 3.07 -31.95 14.00
C SER A 99 2.17 -30.84 13.49
N LEU A 100 0.93 -30.74 13.96
CA LEU A 100 0.02 -29.63 13.65
C LEU A 100 0.55 -28.30 14.18
N GLY A 101 1.07 -28.25 15.41
CA GLY A 101 1.68 -27.03 15.98
C GLY A 101 2.92 -26.55 15.21
N ILE A 102 3.84 -27.45 14.86
CA ILE A 102 5.05 -27.10 14.11
C ILE A 102 4.69 -26.60 12.70
N THR A 103 3.79 -27.30 12.00
CA THR A 103 3.36 -26.90 10.65
C THR A 103 2.72 -25.52 10.69
N THR A 104 1.90 -25.25 11.71
CA THR A 104 1.26 -23.95 11.93
C THR A 104 2.27 -22.80 12.07
N VAL A 105 3.31 -22.99 12.89
CA VAL A 105 4.38 -22.00 13.09
C VAL A 105 5.19 -21.79 11.80
N LEU A 106 5.48 -22.87 11.07
CA LEU A 106 6.19 -22.80 9.80
C LEU A 106 5.37 -22.03 8.75
N THR A 107 4.06 -22.29 8.65
CA THR A 107 3.15 -21.57 7.76
C THR A 107 3.10 -20.09 8.12
N MET A 108 3.00 -19.74 9.42
CA MET A 108 3.02 -18.34 9.87
C MET A 108 4.34 -17.63 9.54
N THR A 109 5.47 -18.32 9.69
CA THR A 109 6.81 -17.81 9.33
C THR A 109 6.95 -17.58 7.83
N THR A 110 6.43 -18.53 7.03
CA THR A 110 6.45 -18.48 5.56
C THR A 110 5.61 -17.30 5.07
N LEU A 111 4.39 -17.16 5.59
CA LEU A 111 3.48 -16.07 5.28
C LEU A 111 4.06 -14.69 5.66
N SER A 112 4.71 -14.60 6.82
CA SER A 112 5.40 -13.39 7.27
C SER A 112 6.62 -13.03 6.40
N THR A 113 7.28 -14.03 5.82
CA THR A 113 8.37 -13.82 4.85
C THR A 113 7.84 -13.35 3.49
N ILE A 114 6.72 -13.91 3.03
CA ILE A 114 6.04 -13.48 1.79
C ILE A 114 5.60 -12.02 1.89
N ARG A 115 5.01 -11.60 3.03
CA ARG A 115 4.61 -10.20 3.26
C ARG A 115 5.80 -9.24 3.12
N ARG A 116 6.94 -9.54 3.76
CA ARG A 116 8.15 -8.72 3.71
C ARG A 116 8.78 -8.59 2.32
N LYS A 117 8.47 -9.48 1.37
CA LYS A 117 8.97 -9.39 -0.02
C LYS A 117 8.26 -8.30 -0.84
N SER A 118 7.01 -7.99 -0.50
CA SER A 118 6.18 -7.03 -1.24
C SER A 118 6.19 -5.61 -0.66
N LEU A 119 6.78 -5.42 0.52
CA LEU A 119 6.91 -4.10 1.16
C LEU A 119 8.38 -3.65 1.16
N PRO A 120 8.65 -2.34 0.93
CA PRO A 120 9.95 -1.77 1.20
C PRO A 120 10.28 -1.93 2.69
N LYS A 121 11.57 -2.13 3.01
CA LYS A 121 12.02 -2.26 4.40
C LYS A 121 11.77 -0.94 5.13
N VAL A 122 10.73 -0.91 5.95
CA VAL A 122 10.42 0.21 6.85
C VAL A 122 10.80 -0.18 8.27
N SER A 123 11.38 0.76 9.02
CA SER A 123 11.82 0.52 10.41
C SER A 123 10.70 0.59 11.44
N TYR A 124 9.45 0.78 11.00
CA TYR A 124 8.27 0.85 11.87
C TYR A 124 7.35 -0.35 11.63
N VAL A 125 6.63 -0.75 12.69
CA VAL A 125 5.63 -1.82 12.63
C VAL A 125 4.42 -1.31 11.82
N THR A 126 3.96 -2.11 10.85
CA THR A 126 2.80 -1.85 9.97
C THR A 126 1.75 -2.94 10.14
#